data_AF-A0A5P3MV51-F1
#
_entry.id   AF-A0A5P3MV51-F1
#
_cell.length_a   1.000
_cell.length_b   1.000
_cell.length_c   1.000
_cell.angle_alpha   90.00
_cell.angle_beta   90.00
_cell.angle_gamma   90.00
#
_symmetry.space_group_name_H-M   'P 1'
#
loop_
_entity.id
_entity.type
_entity.pdbx_description
1 polymer ?
#
loop_
_entity_poly.entity_id
_entity_poly.type
_entity_poly.pdbx_seq_one_letter_code
_entity_poly.pdbx_strand_id
1 'polypeptide(L)' 'MDITHTGVNPAYQGRGLARVLVEAAMAEAEQSGWTMAASCDYAHGVLARVGRLQK' A
#
# COMPACT_ATOMS: atom_id res chain seq x y z
N MET A 1 9.27 -1.32 6.83
CA MET A 1 8.92 -0.40 5.73
C MET A 1 7.61 0.30 6.07
N ASP A 2 7.51 1.60 5.85
CA ASP A 2 6.28 2.38 6.07
C ASP A 2 5.82 3.07 4.78
N ILE A 3 4.55 2.90 4.41
CA ILE A 3 3.95 3.63 3.28
C ILE A 3 3.39 4.95 3.79
N THR A 4 4.15 6.03 3.58
CA THR A 4 3.80 7.38 4.06
C THR A 4 2.82 8.12 3.15
N HIS A 5 2.76 7.78 1.87
CA HIS A 5 1.82 8.38 0.92
C HIS A 5 1.55 7.43 -0.26
N THR A 6 0.36 7.56 -0.87
CA THR A 6 0.02 6.88 -2.12
C THR A 6 -0.64 7.91 -3.05
N GLY A 7 0.00 8.17 -4.19
CA GLY A 7 -0.44 9.16 -5.16
C GLY A 7 -0.65 8.56 -6.55
N VAL A 8 -1.72 8.97 -7.22
CA VAL A 8 -1.97 8.66 -8.64
C VAL A 8 -2.26 9.97 -9.35
N ASN A 9 -1.57 10.21 -10.46
CA ASN A 9 -1.82 11.39 -11.29
C ASN A 9 -3.33 11.45 -11.63
N PRO A 10 -3.97 12.63 -11.51
CA PRO A 10 -5.40 12.80 -11.77
C PRO A 10 -5.88 12.19 -13.09
N ALA A 11 -5.08 12.27 -14.16
CA ALA A 11 -5.40 11.71 -15.48
C ALA A 11 -5.59 10.18 -15.49
N TYR A 12 -5.11 9.47 -14.45
CA TYR A 12 -5.17 8.02 -14.33
C TYR A 12 -6.00 7.53 -13.15
N GLN A 13 -6.71 8.43 -12.45
CA GLN A 13 -7.60 8.06 -11.35
C GLN A 13 -8.82 7.26 -11.84
N GLY A 14 -9.55 6.62 -10.92
CA GLY A 14 -10.72 5.78 -11.22
C GLY A 14 -10.39 4.39 -11.78
N ARG A 15 -9.11 4.06 -11.97
CA ARG A 15 -8.64 2.79 -12.56
C ARG A 15 -8.09 1.78 -11.54
N GLY A 16 -8.21 2.08 -10.25
CA GLY A 16 -7.70 1.21 -9.17
C GLY A 16 -6.17 1.21 -9.00
N LEU A 17 -5.43 2.09 -9.66
CA LEU A 17 -3.95 2.10 -9.63
C LEU A 17 -3.36 2.31 -8.24
N ALA A 18 -4.00 3.08 -7.36
CA ALA A 18 -3.52 3.28 -6.00
C ALA A 18 -3.44 1.95 -5.22
N ARG A 19 -4.39 1.03 -5.43
CA ARG A 19 -4.35 -0.32 -4.84
C ARG A 19 -3.21 -1.14 -5.41
N VAL A 20 -3.02 -1.10 -6.74
CA VAL A 20 -1.93 -1.82 -7.43
C VAL A 20 -0.56 -1.39 -6.88
N LEU A 21 -0.36 -0.09 -6.62
CA LEU A 21 0.87 0.42 -6.01
C LEU A 21 1.11 -0.13 -4.61
N VAL A 22 0.07 -0.19 -3.77
CA VAL A 22 0.18 -0.78 -2.42
C VAL A 22 0.49 -2.27 -2.50
N GLU A 23 -0.17 -3.00 -3.40
CA GLU A 23 0.09 -4.44 -3.62
C GLU A 23 1.51 -4.70 -4.11
N ALA A 24 2.04 -3.84 -4.98
CA ALA A 24 3.44 -3.92 -5.41
C ALA A 24 4.41 -3.69 -4.24
N ALA A 25 4.15 -2.70 -3.39
CA ALA A 25 4.94 -2.48 -2.18
C ALA A 25 4.87 -3.69 -1.22
N MET A 26 3.70 -4.33 -1.08
CA MET A 26 3.54 -5.54 -0.27
C MET A 26 4.41 -6.69 -0.79
N ALA A 27 4.40 -6.90 -2.12
CA ALA A 27 5.20 -7.93 -2.76
C ALA A 27 6.70 -7.68 -2.55
N GLU A 28 7.14 -6.42 -2.61
CA GLU A 28 8.54 -6.05 -2.34
C GLU A 28 8.93 -6.32 -0.88
N ALA A 29 8.08 -5.92 0.07
CA ALA A 29 8.34 -6.18 1.48
C ALA A 29 8.40 -7.69 1.79
N GLU A 30 7.55 -8.50 1.16
CA GLU A 30 7.59 -9.95 1.30
C GLU A 30 8.88 -10.56 0.75
N GLN A 31 9.31 -10.14 -0.44
CA GLN A 31 10.57 -10.59 -1.06
C GLN A 31 11.80 -10.17 -0.24
N SER A 32 11.75 -9.00 0.38
CA SER A 32 12.84 -8.47 1.20
C SER A 32 12.80 -8.91 2.67
N GLY A 33 11.75 -9.64 3.09
CA GLY A 33 11.56 -10.05 4.48
C GLY A 33 11.29 -8.88 5.44
N TRP A 34 10.76 -7.76 4.94
CA TRP A 34 10.47 -6.57 5.73
C TRP A 34 9.10 -6.64 6.38
N THR A 35 9.02 -6.17 7.62
CA THR A 35 7.74 -5.83 8.24
C THR A 35 7.15 -4.58 7.58
N MET A 36 5.84 -4.57 7.37
CA MET A 36 5.13 -3.49 6.68
C MET A 36 4.17 -2.75 7.62
N ALA A 37 4.23 -1.43 7.59
CA ALA A 37 3.31 -0.49 8.23
C ALA A 37 2.80 0.55 7.19
N ALA A 38 1.78 1.32 7.57
CA ALA A 38 1.27 2.41 6.74
C ALA A 38 0.76 3.60 7.58
N SER A 39 1.48 4.71 7.48
CA SER A 39 1.05 6.03 7.96
C SER A 39 0.08 6.73 7.00
N CYS A 40 0.05 6.34 5.72
CA CYS A 40 -0.94 6.83 4.76
C CYS A 40 -2.30 6.16 4.99
N ASP A 41 -3.35 6.94 5.25
CA ASP A 41 -4.72 6.45 5.50
C ASP A 41 -5.24 5.51 4.40
N TYR A 42 -4.94 5.82 3.14
CA TYR A 42 -5.34 4.97 2.01
C TYR A 42 -4.67 3.60 2.09
N ALA A 43 -3.34 3.58 2.23
CA ALA A 43 -2.56 2.34 2.30
C ALA A 43 -2.94 1.54 3.56
N HIS A 44 -3.12 2.20 4.70
CA HIS A 44 -3.62 1.59 5.92
C HIS A 44 -4.96 0.89 5.68
N GLY A 45 -5.91 1.55 5.02
CA GLY A 45 -7.20 0.96 4.69
C GLY A 45 -7.09 -0.23 3.74
N VAL A 46 -6.15 -0.23 2.80
CA VAL A 46 -5.91 -1.39 1.93
C VAL A 46 -5.35 -2.56 2.75
N LEU A 47 -4.30 -2.33 3.56
CA LEU A 47 -3.66 -3.36 4.38
C LEU A 47 -4.62 -3.97 5.41
N ALA A 48 -5.46 -3.15 6.03
CA ALA A 48 -6.47 -3.60 6.98
C ALA A 48 -7.50 -4.57 6.33
N ARG A 49 -7.95 -4.28 5.10
CA ARG A 49 -8.91 -5.14 4.38
C ARG A 49 -8.34 -6.52 4.04
N VAL A 50 -7.04 -6.61 3.81
CA VAL A 50 -6.36 -7.86 3.43
C VAL A 50 -5.66 -8.54 4.62
N GLY A 51 -5.89 -8.06 5.84
CA GLY A 51 -5.33 -8.66 7.05
C GLY A 51 -3.81 -8.57 7.16
N ARG A 52 -3.16 -7.64 6.45
CA ARG A 52 -1.70 -7.45 6.43
C ARG A 52 -1.24 -6.24 7.25
N LEU A 53 -2.12 -5.63 8.03
CA LEU A 53 -1.76 -4.54 8.93
C LEU A 53 -1.01 -5.11 10.15
N GLN A 54 0.28 -4.80 10.26
CA GLN A 54 1.07 -5.09 11.46
C GLN A 54 0.89 -3.92 12.44
N LYS A 55 0.72 -4.22 13.73
CA LYS A 55 0.58 -3.22 14.80
C LYS A 55 1.92 -2.59 15.16
#